data_AF-A0A7S2L3D1-F1
#
_entry.id   AF-A0A7S2L3D1-F1
#
_cell.length_a   1.000
_cell.length_b   1.000
_cell.length_c   1.000
_cell.angle_alpha   90.00
_cell.angle_beta   90.00
_cell.angle_gamma   90.00
#
_symmetry.space_group_name_H-M   'P 1'
#
loop_
_entity.id
_entity.type
_entity.pdbx_description
1 polymer ?
#
loop_
_entity_poly.entity_id
_entity_poly.type
_entity_poly.pdbx_seq_one_letter_code
_entity_poly.pdbx_strand_id
1 'polypeptide(L)'
;MGTRDGFQPCMMDTGAAAPMPRWERNLVMVAFFVHVVDISLDLLVVLLFLTHMCWGFFFGAAGVIFWAWLVSSLYISFGGGSPAPGDIDDGGMADRLPQFLLNFAQVQIFVEAYRCVFHNADTDYFHTLRLMEAILESAPNALVQLYALVIWAAAPGAPAGAAALLRLSVLASFVSVGLGLAMWEQK
;
A
#
# COMPACT_ATOMS: atom_id res chain seq x y z
N MET A 1 7.15 14.98 27.76
CA MET A 1 6.82 14.99 26.33
C MET A 1 7.92 14.22 25.63
N GLY A 2 7.76 12.90 25.53
CA GLY A 2 8.73 12.06 24.82
C GLY A 2 8.45 12.18 23.33
N THR A 3 9.47 12.56 22.56
CA THR A 3 9.49 12.44 21.11
C THR A 3 9.23 10.97 20.77
N ARG A 4 8.10 10.69 20.13
CA ARG A 4 7.84 9.37 19.55
C ARG A 4 8.75 9.22 18.34
N ASP A 5 9.96 8.76 18.59
CA ASP A 5 10.91 8.45 17.53
C ASP A 5 10.54 7.06 16.96
N GLY A 6 9.52 7.07 16.09
CA GLY A 6 9.02 5.91 15.35
C GLY A 6 7.66 6.16 14.71
N PHE A 7 7.51 5.80 13.43
CA PHE A 7 6.24 5.85 12.70
C PHE A 7 5.28 4.79 13.25
N GLN A 8 4.53 5.12 14.31
CA GLN A 8 3.61 4.22 14.97
C GLN A 8 2.18 4.37 14.41
N PRO A 9 1.35 3.31 14.48
CA PRO A 9 -0.08 3.40 14.18
C PRO A 9 -0.73 4.54 14.96
N CYS A 10 -1.69 5.22 14.33
CA CYS A 10 -2.33 6.35 14.97
C CYS A 10 -2.99 5.89 16.28
N MET A 11 -2.71 6.59 17.38
CA MET A 11 -3.43 6.33 18.63
C MET A 11 -4.89 6.71 18.45
N MET A 12 -5.81 5.92 19.00
CA MET A 12 -7.21 6.34 19.08
C MET A 12 -7.26 7.60 19.92
N ASP A 13 -7.66 8.71 19.32
CA ASP A 13 -7.93 9.92 20.06
C ASP A 13 -9.20 9.71 20.89
N THR A 14 -9.09 9.86 22.21
CA THR A 14 -10.20 9.66 23.15
C THR A 14 -11.19 10.84 23.16
N GLY A 15 -11.15 11.71 22.15
CA GLY A 15 -12.11 12.77 21.90
C GLY A 15 -11.58 14.19 22.11
N ALA A 16 -10.26 14.38 22.06
CA ALA A 16 -9.61 15.68 22.28
C ALA A 16 -8.99 16.31 21.01
N ALA A 17 -8.77 15.54 19.92
CA ALA A 17 -8.31 16.11 18.65
C ALA A 17 -9.31 17.07 18.04
N ALA A 18 -8.79 18.16 17.49
CA ALA A 18 -9.52 19.02 16.58
C ALA A 18 -10.01 18.20 15.36
N PRO A 19 -11.21 18.48 14.84
CA PRO A 19 -11.72 17.77 13.67
C PRO A 19 -10.80 17.97 12.47
N MET A 20 -10.56 16.88 11.73
CA MET A 20 -9.70 16.91 10.54
C MET A 20 -10.22 17.94 9.52
N PRO A 21 -9.34 18.78 8.96
CA PRO A 21 -9.70 19.68 7.86
C PRO A 21 -10.36 18.91 6.71
N ARG A 22 -11.39 19.51 6.10
CA ARG A 22 -12.16 18.86 5.02
C ARG A 22 -11.30 18.45 3.82
N TRP A 23 -10.28 19.25 3.49
CA TRP A 23 -9.40 18.98 2.36
C TRP A 23 -8.55 17.74 2.60
N GLU A 24 -8.03 17.58 3.82
CA GLU A 24 -7.20 16.44 4.23
C GLU A 24 -8.03 15.16 4.29
N ARG A 25 -9.25 15.24 4.84
CA ARG A 25 -10.19 14.12 4.79
C ARG A 25 -10.52 13.69 3.35
N ASN A 26 -10.72 14.66 2.46
CA ASN A 26 -10.97 14.36 1.05
C ASN A 26 -9.74 13.71 0.39
N LEU A 27 -8.53 14.17 0.73
CA LEU A 27 -7.28 13.59 0.25
C LEU A 27 -7.15 12.12 0.69
N VAL A 28 -7.40 11.83 1.97
CA VAL A 28 -7.41 10.46 2.52
C VAL A 28 -8.43 9.58 1.77
N MET A 29 -9.66 10.08 1.56
CA MET A 29 -10.70 9.32 0.84
C MET A 29 -10.32 9.06 -0.61
N VAL A 30 -9.74 10.03 -1.31
CA VAL A 30 -9.27 9.86 -2.69
C VAL A 30 -8.11 8.87 -2.75
N ALA A 31 -7.13 8.98 -1.85
CA ALA A 31 -6.00 8.06 -1.77
C ALA A 31 -6.43 6.63 -1.47
N PHE A 32 -7.39 6.49 -0.56
CA PHE A 32 -7.99 5.20 -0.25
C PHE A 32 -8.74 4.61 -1.45
N PHE A 33 -9.52 5.42 -2.17
CA PHE A 33 -10.22 4.96 -3.37
C PHE A 33 -9.23 4.51 -4.46
N VAL A 34 -8.19 5.30 -4.72
CA VAL A 34 -7.13 4.96 -5.68
C VAL A 34 -6.46 3.64 -5.30
N HIS A 35 -6.14 3.45 -4.02
CA HIS A 35 -5.56 2.21 -3.51
C HIS A 35 -6.45 0.98 -3.80
N VAL A 36 -7.75 1.08 -3.52
CA VAL A 36 -8.70 -0.01 -3.77
C VAL A 36 -8.77 -0.35 -5.26
N VAL A 37 -8.75 0.67 -6.12
CA VAL A 37 -8.76 0.49 -7.58
C VAL A 37 -7.46 -0.17 -8.05
N ASP A 38 -6.31 0.30 -7.57
CA ASP A 38 -4.99 -0.24 -7.93
C ASP A 38 -4.87 -1.72 -7.56
N ILE A 39 -5.17 -2.10 -6.32
CA ILE A 39 -5.21 -3.50 -5.88
C ILE A 39 -6.15 -4.34 -6.74
N SER A 40 -7.35 -3.82 -7.01
CA SER A 40 -8.34 -4.57 -7.80
C SER A 40 -7.83 -4.84 -9.22
N LEU A 41 -7.19 -3.86 -9.84
CA LEU A 41 -6.62 -4.00 -11.18
C LEU A 41 -5.42 -4.95 -11.18
N ASP A 42 -4.54 -4.86 -10.18
CA ASP A 42 -3.39 -5.74 -10.02
C ASP A 42 -3.82 -7.20 -9.88
N LEU A 43 -4.85 -7.49 -9.07
CA LEU A 43 -5.43 -8.83 -8.94
C LEU A 43 -6.02 -9.32 -10.27
N LEU A 44 -6.75 -8.46 -11.00
CA LEU A 44 -7.30 -8.81 -12.31
C LEU A 44 -6.20 -9.10 -13.33
N VAL A 45 -5.08 -8.37 -13.30
CA VAL A 45 -3.94 -8.59 -14.18
C VAL A 45 -3.21 -9.88 -13.83
N VAL A 46 -3.01 -10.18 -12.55
CA VAL A 46 -2.44 -11.47 -12.11
C VAL A 46 -3.32 -12.63 -12.56
N LEU A 47 -4.64 -12.51 -12.41
CA LEU A 47 -5.59 -13.50 -12.91
C LEU A 47 -5.54 -13.62 -14.43
N LEU A 48 -5.42 -12.51 -15.17
CA LEU A 48 -5.23 -12.52 -16.61
C LEU A 48 -3.98 -13.32 -17.00
N PHE A 49 -2.83 -13.08 -16.37
CA PHE A 49 -1.61 -13.84 -16.67
C PHE A 49 -1.74 -15.32 -16.32
N LEU A 50 -2.43 -15.65 -15.22
CA LEU A 50 -2.69 -17.04 -14.83
C LEU A 50 -3.57 -17.76 -15.85
N THR A 51 -4.70 -17.16 -16.23
CA THR A 51 -5.66 -17.75 -17.17
C THR A 51 -5.07 -17.98 -18.56
N HIS A 52 -4.13 -17.13 -18.99
CA HIS A 52 -3.44 -17.27 -20.27
C HIS A 52 -2.07 -17.97 -20.19
N MET A 53 -1.74 -18.59 -19.04
CA MET A 53 -0.52 -19.36 -18.84
C MET A 53 0.76 -18.55 -19.12
N CYS A 54 0.71 -17.24 -18.91
CA CYS A 54 1.83 -16.32 -19.07
C CYS A 54 2.72 -16.34 -17.82
N TRP A 55 3.35 -17.49 -17.55
CA TRP A 55 4.01 -17.77 -16.28
C TRP A 55 5.05 -16.73 -15.85
N GLY A 56 5.85 -16.20 -16.79
CA GLY A 56 6.84 -15.17 -16.47
C GLY A 56 6.21 -13.89 -15.89
N PHE A 57 5.10 -13.44 -16.48
CA PHE A 57 4.37 -12.27 -15.99
C PHE A 57 3.59 -12.56 -14.71
N PHE A 58 2.98 -13.74 -14.62
CA PHE A 58 2.28 -14.18 -13.42
C PHE A 58 3.22 -14.18 -12.20
N PHE A 59 4.36 -14.87 -12.29
CA PHE A 59 5.31 -14.92 -11.18
C PHE A 59 5.99 -13.57 -10.93
N GLY A 60 6.21 -12.77 -11.97
CA GLY A 60 6.71 -11.40 -11.83
C GLY A 60 5.77 -10.51 -11.01
N ALA A 61 4.50 -10.41 -11.43
CA ALA A 61 3.51 -9.57 -10.76
C ALA A 61 3.16 -10.10 -9.36
N ALA A 62 2.90 -11.40 -9.21
CA ALA A 62 2.63 -12.00 -7.90
C ALA A 62 3.84 -11.89 -6.95
N GLY A 63 5.05 -12.01 -7.48
CA GLY A 63 6.29 -11.82 -6.73
C GLY A 63 6.45 -10.40 -6.22
N VAL A 64 6.12 -9.39 -7.03
CA VAL A 64 6.12 -7.97 -6.59
C VAL A 64 5.11 -7.74 -5.47
N ILE A 65 3.86 -8.22 -5.62
CA ILE A 65 2.84 -8.08 -4.56
C ILE A 65 3.29 -8.76 -3.27
N PHE A 66 3.81 -9.97 -3.36
CA PHE A 66 4.33 -10.71 -2.20
C PHE A 66 5.52 -9.99 -1.55
N TRP A 67 6.45 -9.47 -2.35
CA TRP A 67 7.60 -8.71 -1.87
C TRP A 67 7.17 -7.42 -1.16
N ALA A 68 6.25 -6.66 -1.77
CA ALA A 68 5.74 -5.44 -1.20
C ALA A 68 5.05 -5.71 0.15
N TRP A 69 4.20 -6.74 0.21
CA TRP A 69 3.61 -7.21 1.46
C TRP A 69 4.68 -7.59 2.49
N LEU A 70 5.69 -8.36 2.11
CA LEU A 70 6.74 -8.81 3.03
C LEU A 70 7.50 -7.62 3.64
N VAL A 71 7.99 -6.71 2.80
CA VAL A 71 8.80 -5.57 3.23
C VAL A 71 7.99 -4.60 4.08
N SER A 72 6.76 -4.28 3.67
CA SER A 72 5.88 -3.40 4.43
C SER A 72 5.49 -4.03 5.77
N SER A 73 5.19 -5.32 5.81
CA SER A 73 4.86 -6.03 7.06
C SER A 73 6.06 -6.11 8.00
N LEU A 74 7.27 -6.30 7.47
CA LEU A 74 8.51 -6.22 8.25
C LEU A 74 8.72 -4.81 8.82
N TYR A 75 8.57 -3.78 7.98
CA TYR A 75 8.72 -2.39 8.42
C TYR A 75 7.74 -2.03 9.52
N ILE A 76 6.48 -2.45 9.41
CA ILE A 76 5.47 -2.10 10.40
C ILE A 76 5.65 -2.88 11.70
N SER A 77 6.01 -4.16 11.60
CA SER A 77 6.15 -5.03 12.77
C SER A 77 7.49 -4.87 13.50
N PHE A 78 8.52 -4.36 12.84
CA PHE A 78 9.87 -4.23 13.40
C PHE A 78 10.48 -2.83 13.32
N GLY A 79 9.97 -1.94 12.48
CA GLY A 79 10.48 -0.57 12.29
C GLY A 79 9.88 0.48 13.21
N GLY A 80 8.75 0.19 13.87
CA GLY A 80 8.23 1.02 14.95
C GLY A 80 9.07 0.84 16.22
N GLY A 81 9.71 1.90 16.69
CA GLY A 81 10.36 1.92 18.00
C GLY A 81 9.40 1.42 19.09
N SER A 82 9.93 0.60 20.01
CA SER A 82 9.16 0.02 21.13
C SER A 82 8.44 1.14 21.90
N PRO A 83 7.15 0.99 22.28
CA PRO A 83 6.38 2.06 22.93
C PRO A 83 6.81 2.39 24.37
N ALA A 84 7.90 1.80 24.88
CA ALA A 84 8.35 2.00 26.26
C ALA A 84 9.72 2.70 26.31
N PRO A 85 9.83 3.89 26.94
CA PRO A 85 11.12 4.43 27.33
C PRO A 85 11.62 3.62 28.54
N GLY A 86 12.37 2.55 28.27
CA GLY A 86 12.95 1.73 29.34
C GLY A 86 13.51 0.39 28.89
N ASP A 87 12.85 -0.31 27.97
CA ASP A 87 13.20 -1.70 27.67
C ASP A 87 13.61 -1.86 26.21
N ILE A 88 14.92 -1.96 26.02
CA ILE A 88 15.53 -2.43 24.77
C ILE A 88 15.20 -3.93 24.54
N ASP A 89 14.66 -4.64 25.54
CA ASP A 89 14.47 -6.11 25.53
C ASP A 89 13.03 -6.65 25.70
N ASP A 90 11.99 -5.86 26.01
CA ASP A 90 10.71 -6.45 26.46
C ASP A 90 9.64 -6.70 25.38
N GLY A 91 9.92 -6.38 24.12
CA GLY A 91 9.07 -6.76 22.98
C GLY A 91 9.76 -7.78 22.10
N GLY A 92 9.99 -8.98 22.64
CA GLY A 92 10.73 -10.05 21.98
C GLY A 92 10.13 -10.45 20.62
N MET A 93 10.87 -11.23 19.83
CA MET A 93 10.38 -11.72 18.53
C MET A 93 9.00 -12.41 18.63
N ALA A 94 8.67 -12.97 19.80
CA ALA A 94 7.40 -13.60 20.12
C ALA A 94 6.18 -12.66 20.09
N ASP A 95 6.34 -11.36 20.39
CA ASP A 95 5.23 -10.38 20.37
C ASP A 95 5.08 -9.72 18.99
N ARG A 96 6.19 -9.62 18.24
CA ARG A 96 6.23 -9.03 16.90
C ARG A 96 5.85 -10.02 15.80
N LEU A 97 6.08 -11.31 16.00
CA LEU A 97 5.76 -12.35 15.02
C LEU A 97 4.25 -12.49 14.77
N PRO A 98 3.35 -12.47 15.76
CA PRO A 98 1.91 -12.41 15.53
C PRO A 98 1.50 -11.14 14.78
N GLN A 99 2.08 -9.99 15.12
CA GLN A 99 1.84 -8.73 14.39
C GLN A 99 2.31 -8.84 12.95
N PHE A 100 3.44 -9.48 12.67
CA PHE A 100 3.94 -9.71 11.32
C PHE A 100 3.06 -10.70 10.53
N LEU A 101 2.66 -11.82 11.13
CA LEU A 101 1.83 -12.83 10.48
C LEU A 101 0.39 -12.34 10.20
N LEU A 102 -0.10 -11.41 11.03
CA LEU A 102 -1.42 -10.81 10.89
C LEU A 102 -1.39 -9.46 10.17
N ASN A 103 -0.22 -8.84 10.01
CA ASN A 103 -0.07 -7.63 9.23
C ASN A 103 -0.12 -7.97 7.76
N PHE A 104 -1.23 -7.59 7.17
CA PHE A 104 -1.27 -7.27 5.76
C PHE A 104 -1.19 -5.75 5.68
N ALA A 105 -0.06 -5.20 5.24
CA ALA A 105 0.09 -3.76 5.09
C ALA A 105 -1.05 -3.14 4.26
N GLN A 106 -1.56 -3.88 3.26
CA GLN A 106 -2.79 -3.54 2.56
C GLN A 106 -3.95 -3.33 3.55
N VAL A 107 -4.27 -4.32 4.40
CA VAL A 107 -5.31 -4.21 5.46
C VAL A 107 -5.04 -3.03 6.42
N GLN A 108 -3.79 -2.75 6.77
CA GLN A 108 -3.47 -1.59 7.60
C GLN A 108 -3.78 -0.26 6.93
N ILE A 109 -3.59 -0.13 5.62
CA ILE A 109 -4.02 1.06 4.87
C ILE A 109 -5.55 1.24 4.99
N PHE A 110 -6.34 0.15 4.96
CA PHE A 110 -7.79 0.23 5.21
C PHE A 110 -8.11 0.68 6.64
N VAL A 111 -7.45 0.08 7.64
CA VAL A 111 -7.68 0.40 9.06
C VAL A 111 -7.33 1.86 9.36
N GLU A 112 -6.21 2.34 8.83
CA GLU A 112 -5.75 3.72 9.07
C GLU A 112 -6.56 4.74 8.26
N ALA A 113 -6.97 4.43 7.03
CA ALA A 113 -7.94 5.26 6.31
C ALA A 113 -9.25 5.40 7.10
N TYR A 114 -9.77 4.30 7.65
CA TYR A 114 -10.96 4.32 8.50
C TYR A 114 -10.75 5.18 9.75
N ARG A 115 -9.61 5.04 10.43
CA ARG A 115 -9.27 5.86 11.61
C ARG A 115 -9.15 7.35 11.28
N CYS A 116 -8.50 7.69 10.19
CA CYS A 116 -8.38 9.08 9.72
C CYS A 116 -9.76 9.69 9.46
N VAL A 117 -10.62 8.99 8.71
CA VAL A 117 -11.91 9.51 8.26
C VAL A 117 -12.96 9.58 9.37
N PHE A 118 -13.02 8.55 10.23
CA PHE A 118 -14.11 8.40 11.22
C PHE A 118 -13.71 8.74 12.65
N HIS A 119 -12.41 8.71 12.97
CA HIS A 119 -11.90 8.97 14.32
C HIS A 119 -11.01 10.21 14.42
N ASN A 120 -10.88 11.02 13.35
CA ASN A 120 -9.99 12.19 13.29
C ASN A 120 -8.56 11.87 13.74
N ALA A 121 -8.10 10.66 13.45
CA ALA A 121 -6.73 10.27 13.71
C ALA A 121 -5.76 11.05 12.81
N ASP A 122 -4.51 11.15 13.26
CA ASP A 122 -3.39 11.71 12.49
C ASP A 122 -3.26 10.99 11.13
N THR A 123 -2.94 11.74 10.07
CA THR A 123 -2.81 11.21 8.71
C THR A 123 -1.39 10.78 8.36
N ASP A 124 -0.40 11.14 9.19
CA ASP A 124 1.02 10.89 8.90
C ASP A 124 1.33 9.42 8.67
N TYR A 125 0.78 8.54 9.49
CA TYR A 125 1.00 7.10 9.35
C TYR A 125 0.33 6.56 8.08
N PHE A 126 -0.89 7.00 7.76
CA PHE A 126 -1.58 6.66 6.51
C PHE A 126 -0.79 7.13 5.28
N HIS A 127 -0.26 8.36 5.30
CA HIS A 127 0.58 8.90 4.23
C HIS A 127 1.86 8.06 4.02
N THR A 128 2.51 7.63 5.10
CA THR A 128 3.69 6.74 5.03
C THR A 128 3.32 5.40 4.41
N LEU A 129 2.24 4.77 4.87
CA LEU A 129 1.81 3.48 4.34
C LEU A 129 1.45 3.55 2.85
N ARG A 130 0.78 4.63 2.42
CA ARG A 130 0.48 4.90 1.02
C ARG A 130 1.74 5.11 0.17
N LEU A 131 2.73 5.85 0.67
CA LEU A 131 4.00 6.01 -0.04
C LEU A 131 4.75 4.69 -0.17
N MET A 132 4.81 3.90 0.91
CA MET A 132 5.48 2.61 0.90
C MET A 132 4.85 1.64 -0.10
N GLU A 133 3.52 1.52 -0.09
CA GLU A 133 2.81 0.70 -1.08
C GLU A 133 3.10 1.18 -2.50
N ALA A 134 3.08 2.49 -2.74
CA ALA A 134 3.27 2.99 -4.09
C ALA A 134 4.69 2.71 -4.63
N ILE A 135 5.71 2.80 -3.77
CA ILE A 135 7.11 2.51 -4.15
C ILE A 135 7.36 1.01 -4.25
N LEU A 136 6.87 0.21 -3.31
CA LEU A 136 7.19 -1.21 -3.19
C LEU A 136 6.33 -2.10 -4.07
N GLU A 137 5.08 -1.70 -4.34
CA GLU A 137 4.09 -2.46 -5.11
C GLU A 137 3.79 -1.76 -6.44
N SER A 138 3.13 -0.59 -6.41
CA SER A 138 2.57 0.03 -7.62
C SER A 138 3.63 0.35 -8.68
N ALA A 139 4.75 0.94 -8.30
CA ALA A 139 5.82 1.28 -9.25
C ALA A 139 6.45 0.05 -9.95
N PRO A 140 6.94 -0.98 -9.22
CA PRO A 140 7.48 -2.18 -9.86
C PRO A 140 6.41 -2.99 -10.60
N ASN A 141 5.18 -3.04 -10.11
CA ASN A 141 4.10 -3.76 -10.79
C ASN A 141 3.73 -3.05 -12.11
N ALA A 142 3.66 -1.72 -12.13
CA ALA A 142 3.47 -0.94 -13.35
C ALA A 142 4.53 -1.25 -14.42
N LEU A 143 5.79 -1.46 -14.03
CA LEU A 143 6.85 -1.86 -14.97
C LEU A 143 6.61 -3.25 -15.56
N VAL A 144 6.23 -4.23 -14.74
CA VAL A 144 5.89 -5.59 -15.21
C VAL A 144 4.72 -5.53 -16.19
N GLN A 145 3.68 -4.76 -15.84
CA GLN A 145 2.46 -4.63 -16.65
C GLN A 145 2.71 -3.86 -17.95
N LEU A 146 3.53 -2.82 -17.92
CA LEU A 146 3.93 -2.08 -19.11
C LEU A 146 4.78 -2.96 -20.04
N TYR A 147 5.68 -3.76 -19.48
CA TYR A 147 6.45 -4.72 -20.26
C TYR A 147 5.53 -5.76 -20.92
N ALA A 148 4.55 -6.30 -20.18
CA ALA A 148 3.54 -7.21 -20.71
C ALA A 148 2.67 -6.56 -21.80
N LEU A 149 2.33 -5.28 -21.64
CA LEU A 149 1.57 -4.53 -22.64
C LEU A 149 2.34 -4.46 -23.95
N VAL A 150 3.64 -4.15 -23.89
CA VAL A 150 4.48 -3.97 -25.08
C VAL A 150 4.75 -5.29 -25.80
N ILE A 151 5.12 -6.34 -25.08
CA ILE A 151 5.61 -7.57 -25.72
C ILE A 151 4.53 -8.62 -25.99
N TRP A 152 3.44 -8.59 -25.22
CA TRP A 152 2.40 -9.63 -25.28
C TRP A 152 1.06 -9.06 -25.71
N ALA A 153 0.52 -8.07 -25.00
CA ALA A 153 -0.85 -7.62 -25.25
C ALA A 153 -1.01 -6.74 -26.51
N ALA A 154 0.08 -6.16 -27.02
CA ALA A 154 0.11 -5.44 -28.30
C ALA A 154 0.30 -6.37 -29.52
N ALA A 155 0.56 -7.67 -29.30
CA ALA A 155 0.81 -8.61 -30.38
C ALA A 155 -0.50 -9.05 -31.09
N PRO A 156 -0.45 -9.38 -32.39
CA PRO A 156 -1.57 -9.99 -33.09
C PRO A 156 -1.98 -11.30 -32.41
N GLY A 157 -3.27 -11.44 -32.07
CA GLY A 157 -3.80 -12.63 -31.38
C GLY A 157 -3.85 -12.54 -29.85
N ALA A 158 -3.51 -11.38 -29.26
CA ALA A 158 -3.69 -11.15 -27.84
C ALA A 158 -5.17 -11.25 -27.41
N PRO A 159 -5.45 -11.67 -26.16
CA PRO A 159 -6.81 -11.77 -25.64
C PRO A 159 -7.55 -10.43 -25.69
N ALA A 160 -8.83 -10.46 -26.04
CA ALA A 160 -9.66 -9.26 -26.07
C ALA A 160 -9.69 -8.59 -24.69
N GLY A 161 -9.43 -7.28 -24.64
CA GLY A 161 -9.42 -6.51 -23.40
C GLY A 161 -8.11 -6.56 -22.61
N ALA A 162 -7.16 -7.47 -22.90
CA ALA A 162 -5.88 -7.55 -22.19
C ALA A 162 -5.09 -6.23 -22.24
N ALA A 163 -4.99 -5.64 -23.43
CA ALA A 163 -4.31 -4.36 -23.61
C ALA A 163 -5.02 -3.20 -22.88
N ALA A 164 -6.35 -3.21 -22.83
CA ALA A 164 -7.12 -2.18 -22.13
C ALA A 164 -6.94 -2.30 -20.61
N LEU A 165 -7.03 -3.53 -20.07
CA LEU A 165 -6.81 -3.81 -18.66
C LEU A 165 -5.39 -3.39 -18.22
N LEU A 166 -4.36 -3.80 -18.97
CA LEU A 166 -2.97 -3.42 -18.66
C LEU A 166 -2.74 -1.91 -18.72
N ARG A 167 -3.35 -1.20 -19.67
CA ARG A 167 -3.27 0.28 -19.73
C ARG A 167 -3.93 0.93 -18.52
N LEU A 168 -5.11 0.45 -18.13
CA LEU A 168 -5.83 0.97 -16.97
C LEU A 168 -5.05 0.70 -15.68
N SER A 169 -4.51 -0.51 -15.54
CA SER A 169 -3.69 -0.92 -14.39
C SER A 169 -2.43 -0.06 -14.28
N VAL A 170 -1.67 0.09 -15.36
CA VAL A 170 -0.49 0.98 -15.39
C VAL A 170 -0.86 2.42 -15.04
N LEU A 171 -1.96 2.94 -15.58
CA LEU A 171 -2.43 4.30 -15.26
C LEU A 171 -2.80 4.42 -13.77
N ALA A 172 -3.51 3.45 -13.21
CA ALA A 172 -3.88 3.44 -11.80
C ALA A 172 -2.64 3.44 -10.91
N SER A 173 -1.62 2.64 -11.24
CA SER A 173 -0.37 2.61 -10.50
C SER A 173 0.41 3.92 -10.60
N PHE A 174 0.43 4.59 -11.77
CA PHE A 174 1.01 5.93 -11.89
C PHE A 174 0.29 6.96 -11.01
N VAL A 175 -1.05 6.91 -10.96
CA VAL A 175 -1.85 7.77 -10.08
C VAL A 175 -1.58 7.44 -8.62
N SER A 176 -1.47 6.14 -8.27
CA SER A 176 -1.14 5.67 -6.91
C SER A 176 0.21 6.23 -6.44
N VAL A 177 1.24 6.15 -7.28
CA VAL A 177 2.58 6.73 -7.04
C VAL A 177 2.57 8.24 -6.95
N GLY A 178 1.96 8.93 -7.92
CA GLY A 178 1.89 10.39 -7.90
C GLY A 178 1.19 10.90 -6.65
N LEU A 179 0.11 10.23 -6.24
CA LEU A 179 -0.63 10.59 -5.03
C LEU A 179 0.15 10.27 -3.75
N GLY A 180 0.80 9.10 -3.66
CA GLY A 180 1.65 8.76 -2.52
C GLY A 180 2.80 9.75 -2.31
N LEU A 181 3.46 10.17 -3.40
CA LEU A 181 4.51 11.20 -3.35
C LEU A 181 3.96 12.57 -2.97
N ALA A 182 2.85 13.01 -3.59
CA ALA A 182 2.25 14.31 -3.29
C ALA A 182 1.77 14.42 -1.83
N MET A 183 1.26 13.33 -1.26
CA MET A 183 0.85 13.27 0.16
C MET A 183 2.06 13.30 1.09
N TRP A 184 3.18 12.69 0.70
CA TRP A 184 4.42 12.74 1.47
C TRP A 184 5.02 14.13 1.53
N GLU A 185 4.98 14.90 0.43
CA GLU A 185 5.46 16.28 0.39
C GLU A 185 4.63 17.26 1.24
N GLN A 186 3.41 16.86 1.62
CA GLN A 186 2.50 17.67 2.45
C GLN A 186 2.66 17.45 3.95
N LYS A 187 3.56 16.56 4.37
CA LYS A 187 3.98 16.39 5.77
C LYS A 187 4.90 17.52 6.21
#